data_AF-A0A3C1FN56-F1
#
_entry.id   AF-A0A3C1FN56-F1
#
_cell.length_a   1.000
_cell.length_b   1.000
_cell.length_c   1.000
_cell.angle_alpha   90.00
_cell.angle_beta   90.00
_cell.angle_gamma   90.00
#
_symmetry.space_group_name_H-M   'P 1'
#
loop_
_entity.id
_entity.type
_entity.pdbx_description
1 polymer ?
#
loop_
_entity_poly.entity_id
_entity_poly.type
_entity_poly.pdbx_seq_one_letter_code
_entity_poly.pdbx_strand_id
1 'polypeptide(L)'
;LRGDANAGRDDNAARAVFKQPASAELSLPESILFPSKHMEEVLAAAARGKSNVTAVLFDGSSDKEYYKVITSIGRKQETVAAQDWAAGQHWWPVQISFYNPFEPDAEPQFEMSFHLYTNGVTENVTMRYRQFVLAGELQEITAFPVPDC
;
A
#
# COMPACT_ATOMS: atom_id res chain seq x y z
N LEU A 1 15.68 6.32 6.51
CA LEU A 1 16.31 4.99 6.78
C LEU A 1 16.90 4.47 5.48
N ARG A 2 17.98 3.71 5.52
CA ARG A 2 18.52 3.02 4.32
C ARG A 2 18.81 1.57 4.65
N GLY A 3 18.30 0.64 3.85
CA GLY A 3 18.40 -0.79 4.12
C GLY A 3 17.77 -1.62 3.01
N ASP A 4 17.72 -2.93 3.25
CA ASP A 4 17.18 -3.93 2.34
C ASP A 4 16.26 -4.86 3.13
N ALA A 5 15.11 -5.25 2.57
CA ALA A 5 14.19 -6.20 3.18
C ALA A 5 13.93 -7.39 2.24
N ASN A 6 13.75 -8.57 2.80
CA ASN A 6 13.43 -9.79 2.07
C ASN A 6 12.34 -10.57 2.81
N ALA A 7 11.43 -11.19 2.05
CA ALA A 7 10.31 -11.95 2.58
C ALA A 7 10.69 -13.39 2.99
N GLY A 8 12.00 -13.70 3.06
CA GLY A 8 12.49 -15.07 3.22
C GLY A 8 12.38 -15.90 1.93
N ARG A 9 13.37 -16.76 1.71
CA ARG A 9 13.37 -17.85 0.71
C ARG A 9 14.25 -18.96 1.22
N ASP A 10 13.86 -20.21 0.95
CA ASP A 10 14.65 -21.43 1.16
C ASP A 10 15.34 -21.45 2.56
N ASP A 11 14.55 -21.73 3.59
CA ASP A 11 14.92 -21.78 5.03
C ASP A 11 15.38 -20.45 5.66
N ASN A 12 15.44 -19.34 4.90
CA ASN A 12 15.72 -18.03 5.49
C ASN A 12 14.45 -17.35 5.99
N ALA A 13 14.48 -16.90 7.25
CA ALA A 13 13.45 -16.06 7.83
C ALA A 13 13.37 -14.69 7.16
N ALA A 14 12.14 -14.15 7.04
CA ALA A 14 11.91 -12.81 6.55
C ALA A 14 12.54 -11.76 7.49
N ARG A 15 13.20 -10.75 6.93
CA ARG A 15 13.87 -9.69 7.71
C ARG A 15 14.09 -8.41 6.91
N ALA A 16 14.20 -7.31 7.64
CA ALA A 16 14.71 -6.03 7.15
C ALA A 16 16.04 -5.69 7.84
N VAL A 17 17.06 -5.32 7.06
CA VAL A 17 18.39 -4.93 7.54
C VAL A 17 18.64 -3.49 7.16
N PHE A 18 18.85 -2.64 8.16
CA PHE A 18 19.12 -1.22 8.01
C PHE A 18 20.60 -0.93 8.23
N LYS A 19 21.14 -0.05 7.40
CA LYS A 19 22.54 0.39 7.40
C LYS A 19 22.70 1.83 7.90
N GLN A 20 21.64 2.64 7.85
CA GLN A 20 21.65 4.06 8.26
C GLN A 20 20.31 4.50 8.89
N PRO A 21 20.34 5.42 9.89
CA PRO A 21 21.52 6.11 10.43
C PRO A 21 22.37 5.25 11.38
N ALA A 22 21.77 4.27 12.03
CA ALA A 22 22.46 3.22 12.78
C ALA A 22 22.10 1.86 12.18
N SER A 23 22.95 0.86 12.39
CA SER A 23 22.62 -0.51 11.98
C SER A 23 21.51 -1.07 12.86
N ALA A 24 20.49 -1.65 12.24
CA ALA A 24 19.38 -2.30 12.90
C ALA A 24 18.90 -3.48 12.06
N GLU A 25 18.31 -4.46 12.72
CA GLU A 25 17.66 -5.60 12.06
C GLU A 25 16.28 -5.79 12.68
N LEU A 26 15.28 -6.00 11.82
CA LEU A 26 13.91 -6.29 12.20
C LEU A 26 13.53 -7.64 11.62
N SER A 27 13.20 -8.59 12.49
CA SER A 27 12.59 -9.86 12.08
C SER A 27 11.17 -9.60 11.60
N LEU A 28 10.84 -10.13 10.43
CA LEU A 28 9.52 -10.01 9.82
C LEU A 28 8.81 -11.37 9.86
N PRO A 29 7.47 -11.40 9.97
CA PRO A 29 6.72 -12.65 9.84
C PRO A 29 6.81 -13.19 8.41
N GLU A 30 6.69 -14.50 8.24
CA GLU A 30 6.70 -15.14 6.90
C GLU A 30 5.57 -14.65 5.99
N SER A 31 4.43 -14.23 6.58
CA SER A 31 3.28 -13.71 5.85
C SER A 31 3.42 -12.24 5.45
N ILE A 32 4.60 -11.63 5.61
CA ILE A 32 4.81 -10.20 5.34
C ILE A 32 4.61 -9.88 3.86
N LEU A 33 3.87 -8.81 3.58
CA LEU A 33 3.79 -8.21 2.25
C LEU A 33 4.64 -6.94 2.19
N PHE A 34 5.17 -6.68 0.99
CA PHE A 34 5.77 -5.39 0.62
C PHE A 34 4.77 -4.56 -0.21
N PRO A 35 5.00 -3.24 -0.37
CA PRO A 35 3.99 -2.33 -0.92
C PRO A 35 3.42 -2.75 -2.28
N SER A 36 4.28 -3.10 -3.25
CA SER A 36 3.84 -3.51 -4.58
C SER A 36 3.00 -4.80 -4.54
N LYS A 37 3.43 -5.79 -3.74
CA LYS A 37 2.68 -7.05 -3.62
C LYS A 37 1.33 -6.84 -2.93
N HIS A 38 1.27 -6.00 -1.91
CA HIS A 38 0.00 -5.63 -1.28
C HIS A 38 -0.93 -4.93 -2.28
N MET A 39 -0.42 -4.01 -3.09
CA MET A 39 -1.22 -3.33 -4.13
C MET A 39 -1.78 -4.33 -5.16
N GLU A 40 -0.98 -5.30 -5.60
CA GLU A 40 -1.45 -6.38 -6.49
C GLU A 40 -2.58 -7.19 -5.86
N GLU A 41 -2.47 -7.55 -4.57
CA GLU A 41 -3.52 -8.30 -3.86
C GLU A 41 -4.82 -7.48 -3.74
N VAL A 42 -4.72 -6.17 -3.51
CA VAL A 42 -5.87 -5.25 -3.47
C VAL A 42 -6.54 -5.17 -4.85
N LEU A 43 -5.78 -4.96 -5.92
CA LEU A 43 -6.31 -4.93 -7.30
C LEU A 43 -6.97 -6.26 -7.66
N ALA A 44 -6.33 -7.39 -7.35
CA ALA A 44 -6.87 -8.72 -7.61
C ALA A 44 -8.15 -8.99 -6.80
N ALA A 45 -8.20 -8.54 -5.53
CA ALA A 45 -9.40 -8.62 -4.70
C ALA A 45 -10.55 -7.78 -5.27
N ALA A 46 -10.27 -6.54 -5.66
CA ALA A 46 -11.23 -5.62 -6.27
C ALA A 46 -11.82 -6.19 -7.58
N ALA A 47 -10.98 -6.73 -8.45
CA ALA A 47 -11.40 -7.37 -9.70
C ALA A 47 -12.31 -8.59 -9.47
N ARG A 48 -12.12 -9.30 -8.34
CA ARG A 48 -12.97 -10.43 -7.92
C ARG A 48 -14.22 -10.00 -7.13
N GLY A 49 -14.48 -8.70 -7.00
CA GLY A 49 -15.62 -8.16 -6.26
C GLY A 49 -15.54 -8.30 -4.74
N LYS A 50 -14.34 -8.56 -4.18
CA LYS A 50 -14.14 -8.55 -2.73
C LYS A 50 -14.11 -7.12 -2.23
N SER A 51 -14.62 -6.91 -1.01
CA SER A 51 -14.69 -5.60 -0.37
C SER A 51 -13.58 -5.34 0.66
N ASN A 52 -12.74 -6.35 0.95
CA ASN A 52 -11.69 -6.21 1.94
C ASN A 52 -10.46 -7.09 1.65
N VAL A 53 -9.31 -6.62 2.11
CA VAL A 53 -8.02 -7.35 2.19
C VAL A 53 -7.40 -7.05 3.54
N THR A 54 -6.96 -8.08 4.27
CA THR A 54 -6.16 -7.92 5.50
C THR A 54 -4.78 -8.49 5.25
N ALA A 55 -3.74 -7.77 5.66
CA ALA A 55 -2.36 -8.20 5.50
C ALA A 55 -1.49 -7.73 6.66
N VAL A 56 -0.30 -8.34 6.76
CA VAL A 56 0.82 -7.75 7.51
C VAL A 56 1.71 -7.09 6.47
N LEU A 57 2.04 -5.81 6.66
CA LEU A 57 2.72 -4.97 5.68
C LEU A 57 3.98 -4.35 6.29
N PHE A 58 5.09 -4.43 5.57
CA PHE A 58 6.29 -3.67 5.85
C PHE A 58 6.57 -2.72 4.68
N ASP A 59 6.60 -1.42 4.95
CA ASP A 59 6.76 -0.36 3.94
C ASP A 59 8.13 0.36 4.02
N GLY A 60 8.97 -0.01 5.00
CA GLY A 60 10.30 0.59 5.20
C GLY A 60 10.28 1.98 5.85
N SER A 61 9.13 2.45 6.33
CA SER A 61 9.01 3.75 7.01
C SER A 61 9.63 3.76 8.42
N SER A 62 9.71 2.58 9.06
CA SER A 62 10.26 2.36 10.39
C SER A 62 11.30 1.24 10.39
N ASP A 63 12.30 1.34 11.26
CA ASP A 63 13.30 0.29 11.52
C ASP A 63 12.90 -0.67 12.64
N LYS A 64 11.72 -0.46 13.22
CA LYS A 64 11.24 -1.19 14.41
C LYS A 64 9.90 -1.86 14.21
N GLU A 65 9.13 -1.42 13.22
CA GLU A 65 7.71 -1.76 13.12
C GLU A 65 7.35 -2.22 11.71
N TYR A 66 6.40 -3.14 11.67
CA TYR A 66 5.57 -3.46 10.52
C TYR A 66 4.11 -3.31 10.97
N TYR A 67 3.19 -3.21 10.02
CA TYR A 67 1.79 -2.89 10.30
C TYR A 67 0.90 -4.09 10.05
N LYS A 68 -0.16 -4.22 10.84
CA LYS A 68 -1.36 -4.92 10.38
C LYS A 68 -2.18 -3.90 9.59
N VAL A 69 -2.52 -4.21 8.34
CA VAL A 69 -3.33 -3.34 7.50
C VAL A 69 -4.67 -3.99 7.18
N ILE A 70 -5.72 -3.18 7.25
CA ILE A 70 -7.05 -3.54 6.78
C ILE A 70 -7.38 -2.59 5.65
N THR A 71 -7.51 -3.16 4.44
CA THR A 71 -7.88 -2.44 3.24
C THR A 71 -9.35 -2.69 2.94
N SER A 72 -10.16 -1.63 2.93
CA SER A 72 -11.54 -1.63 2.48
C SER A 72 -11.63 -1.16 1.02
N ILE A 73 -12.42 -1.86 0.22
CA ILE A 73 -12.58 -1.63 -1.21
C ILE A 73 -14.06 -1.36 -1.47
N GLY A 74 -14.37 -0.16 -1.96
CA GLY A 74 -15.72 0.23 -2.31
C GLY A 74 -16.17 -0.30 -3.67
N ARG A 75 -17.29 0.23 -4.17
CA ARG A 75 -17.85 -0.20 -5.46
C ARG A 75 -17.04 0.34 -6.62
N LYS A 76 -16.85 -0.50 -7.64
CA LYS A 76 -16.28 -0.11 -8.94
C LYS A 76 -17.00 1.13 -9.48
N GLN A 77 -16.22 2.10 -9.91
CA GLN A 77 -16.67 3.31 -10.58
C GLN A 77 -16.07 3.38 -11.99
N GLU A 78 -16.83 3.98 -12.89
CA GLU A 78 -16.40 4.24 -14.26
C GLU A 78 -15.64 5.58 -14.29
N THR A 79 -14.60 5.68 -15.12
CA THR A 79 -13.89 6.94 -15.31
C THR A 79 -14.66 7.82 -16.28
N VAL A 80 -15.07 9.00 -15.84
CA VAL A 80 -15.78 10.00 -16.66
C VAL A 80 -14.83 11.15 -16.94
N ALA A 81 -14.62 11.49 -18.23
CA ALA A 81 -13.66 12.52 -18.68
C ALA A 81 -12.20 12.24 -18.30
N ALA A 82 -11.66 11.15 -18.85
CA ALA A 82 -10.29 10.72 -18.63
C ALA A 82 -9.27 11.60 -19.36
N GLN A 83 -8.20 12.01 -18.67
CA GLN A 83 -6.92 12.23 -19.33
C GLN A 83 -6.45 10.91 -19.97
N ASP A 84 -5.57 10.96 -20.98
CA ASP A 84 -5.19 9.79 -21.78
C ASP A 84 -4.79 8.55 -20.95
N TRP A 85 -4.14 8.74 -19.80
CA TRP A 85 -3.73 7.66 -18.90
C TRP A 85 -4.88 6.89 -18.23
N ALA A 86 -6.05 7.51 -18.11
CA ALA A 86 -7.24 6.95 -17.47
C ALA A 86 -8.28 6.44 -18.49
N ALA A 87 -8.02 6.59 -19.79
CA ALA A 87 -8.93 6.16 -20.84
C ALA A 87 -9.21 4.65 -20.77
N GLY A 88 -10.48 4.27 -20.71
CA GLY A 88 -10.91 2.87 -20.57
C GLY A 88 -10.57 2.20 -19.23
N GLN A 89 -10.01 2.95 -18.29
CA GLN A 89 -9.78 2.47 -16.93
C GLN A 89 -11.07 2.55 -16.11
N HIS A 90 -11.07 1.78 -15.04
CA HIS A 90 -12.05 1.87 -13.97
C HIS A 90 -11.30 2.07 -12.66
N TRP A 91 -12.01 2.52 -11.63
CA TRP A 91 -11.39 2.71 -10.33
C TRP A 91 -12.28 2.24 -9.18
N TRP A 92 -11.65 2.02 -8.02
CA TRP A 92 -12.32 1.73 -6.76
C TRP A 92 -11.91 2.75 -5.72
N PRO A 93 -12.83 3.29 -4.90
CA PRO A 93 -12.44 3.98 -3.69
C PRO A 93 -11.87 2.94 -2.72
N VAL A 94 -10.64 3.18 -2.27
CA VAL A 94 -9.90 2.30 -1.36
C VAL A 94 -9.57 3.09 -0.11
N GLN A 95 -9.70 2.45 1.06
CA GLN A 95 -9.18 2.96 2.32
C GLN A 95 -8.31 1.89 2.96
N ILE A 96 -7.09 2.24 3.38
CA ILE A 96 -6.18 1.40 4.13
C ILE A 96 -6.03 2.00 5.53
N SER A 97 -6.35 1.21 6.56
CA SER A 97 -6.12 1.58 7.95
C SER A 97 -4.94 0.76 8.50
N PHE A 98 -3.97 1.46 9.10
CA PHE A 98 -2.72 0.90 9.60
C PHE A 98 -2.78 0.78 11.12
N TYR A 99 -2.56 -0.42 11.62
CA TYR A 99 -2.61 -0.77 13.04
C TYR A 99 -1.26 -1.27 13.52
N ASN A 100 -0.99 -1.02 14.81
CA ASN A 100 0.06 -1.74 15.53
C ASN A 100 -0.34 -3.23 15.63
N PRO A 101 0.45 -4.17 15.07
CA PRO A 101 0.10 -5.58 15.10
C PRO A 101 0.09 -6.18 16.51
N PHE A 102 0.75 -5.53 17.47
CA PHE A 102 0.83 -5.97 18.87
C PHE A 102 -0.28 -5.39 19.75
N GLU A 103 -1.08 -4.45 19.23
CA GLU A 103 -2.18 -3.79 19.94
C GLU A 103 -3.46 -3.83 19.07
N PRO A 104 -4.06 -5.00 18.83
CA PRO A 104 -5.13 -5.18 17.85
C PRO A 104 -6.44 -4.45 18.17
N ASP A 105 -6.66 -4.08 19.45
CA ASP A 105 -7.84 -3.36 19.91
C ASP A 105 -7.67 -1.82 19.87
N ALA A 106 -6.51 -1.34 19.45
CA ALA A 106 -6.24 0.09 19.34
C ALA A 106 -6.84 0.69 18.06
N GLU A 107 -7.10 2.00 18.10
CA GLU A 107 -7.45 2.78 16.91
C GLU A 107 -6.30 2.76 15.88
N PRO A 108 -6.60 2.89 14.56
CA PRO A 108 -5.58 3.04 13.54
C PRO A 108 -4.59 4.15 13.88
N GLN A 109 -3.30 3.89 13.65
CA GLN A 109 -2.25 4.90 13.80
C GLN A 109 -2.26 5.88 12.62
N PHE A 110 -2.64 5.38 11.45
CA PHE A 110 -2.66 6.09 10.19
C PHE A 110 -3.75 5.51 9.28
N GLU A 111 -4.43 6.37 8.53
CA GLU A 111 -5.39 5.94 7.52
C GLU A 111 -5.13 6.67 6.20
N MET A 112 -5.24 5.94 5.10
CA MET A 112 -5.04 6.46 3.76
C MET A 112 -6.20 6.06 2.87
N SER A 113 -6.86 7.01 2.22
CA SER A 113 -7.91 6.74 1.24
C SER A 113 -7.60 7.36 -0.11
N PHE A 114 -7.94 6.68 -1.19
CA PHE A 114 -7.64 7.12 -2.57
C PHE A 114 -8.56 6.42 -3.57
N HIS A 115 -8.61 6.93 -4.79
CA HIS A 115 -9.16 6.20 -5.93
C HIS A 115 -8.05 5.34 -6.52
N LEU A 116 -8.26 4.02 -6.64
CA LEU A 116 -7.31 3.09 -7.22
C LEU A 116 -7.78 2.65 -8.61
N TYR A 117 -7.02 3.01 -9.64
CA TYR A 117 -7.29 2.63 -11.02
C TYR A 117 -6.77 1.23 -11.34
N THR A 118 -7.35 0.58 -12.36
CA THR A 118 -6.98 -0.77 -12.82
C THR A 118 -5.51 -0.92 -13.23
N ASN A 119 -4.84 0.18 -13.58
CA ASN A 119 -3.41 0.23 -13.91
C ASN A 119 -2.50 0.51 -12.71
N GLY A 120 -3.06 0.62 -11.49
CA GLY A 120 -2.32 0.91 -10.26
C GLY A 120 -2.10 2.39 -9.97
N VAL A 121 -2.56 3.32 -10.82
CA VAL A 121 -2.52 4.76 -10.53
C VAL A 121 -3.49 5.09 -9.39
N THR A 122 -3.06 5.98 -8.51
CA THR A 122 -3.88 6.50 -7.41
C THR A 122 -4.07 8.00 -7.51
N GLU A 123 -5.29 8.48 -7.32
CA GLU A 123 -5.59 9.92 -7.22
C GLU A 123 -6.50 10.20 -6.02
N ASN A 124 -6.75 11.49 -5.76
CA ASN A 124 -7.63 11.96 -4.68
C ASN A 124 -7.25 11.35 -3.32
N VAL A 125 -5.96 11.47 -2.99
CA VAL A 125 -5.36 10.83 -1.82
C VAL A 125 -5.69 11.66 -0.59
N THR A 126 -6.23 11.04 0.45
CA THR A 126 -6.37 11.62 1.78
C THR A 126 -5.58 10.79 2.77
N MET A 127 -4.71 11.46 3.54
CA MET A 127 -3.87 10.86 4.57
C MET A 127 -4.28 11.43 5.92
N ARG A 128 -4.92 10.60 6.75
CA ARG A 128 -5.40 10.98 8.07
C ARG A 128 -4.44 10.51 9.14
N TYR A 129 -3.81 11.47 9.78
CA TYR A 129 -3.05 11.28 11.01
C TYR A 129 -3.93 11.66 12.20
N ARG A 130 -3.52 11.28 13.41
CA ARG A 130 -4.29 11.59 14.63
C ARG A 130 -4.55 13.09 14.85
N GLN A 131 -3.63 13.96 14.41
CA GLN A 131 -3.70 15.40 14.70
C GLN A 131 -4.03 16.26 13.47
N PHE A 132 -3.92 15.71 12.26
CA PHE A 132 -4.12 16.48 11.03
C PHE A 132 -4.46 15.56 9.85
N VAL A 133 -5.00 16.17 8.80
CA VAL A 133 -5.33 15.48 7.55
C VAL A 133 -4.60 16.19 6.42
N LEU A 134 -3.98 15.41 5.54
CA LEU A 134 -3.44 15.90 4.28
C LEU A 134 -4.32 15.41 3.13
N ALA A 135 -4.60 16.29 2.17
CA ALA A 135 -5.27 15.96 0.93
C ALA A 135 -4.32 16.23 -0.24
N GLY A 136 -4.30 15.31 -1.20
CA GLY A 136 -3.45 15.35 -2.38
C GLY A 136 -4.28 15.12 -3.64
N GLU A 137 -4.16 16.04 -4.59
CA GLU A 137 -4.77 15.95 -5.91
C GLU A 137 -3.69 15.68 -6.96
N LEU A 138 -3.99 14.77 -7.89
CA LEU A 138 -3.09 14.47 -9.00
C LEU A 138 -3.13 15.64 -10.00
N GLN A 139 -2.02 16.38 -10.10
CA GLN A 139 -1.92 17.53 -11.02
C GLN A 139 -1.28 17.15 -12.37
N GLU A 140 -0.28 16.27 -12.35
CA GLU A 140 0.46 15.86 -13.54
C GLU A 140 0.85 14.39 -13.42
N ILE A 141 0.82 13.68 -14.55
CA ILE A 141 1.31 12.30 -14.66
C ILE A 141 2.00 12.11 -16.01
N THR A 142 3.18 11.50 -15.96
CA THR A 142 3.99 11.20 -17.14
C THR A 142 4.08 9.69 -17.29
N ALA A 143 3.51 9.17 -18.36
CA ALA A 143 3.64 7.76 -18.70
C ALA A 143 5.07 7.46 -19.15
N PHE A 144 5.67 6.42 -18.59
CA PHE A 144 6.96 5.90 -19.08
C PHE A 144 6.73 4.97 -20.29
N PRO A 145 7.69 4.91 -21.23
CA PRO A 145 7.66 3.91 -22.29
C PRO A 145 7.57 2.50 -21.70
N VAL A 146 6.74 1.65 -22.29
CA VAL A 146 6.75 0.22 -21.98
C VAL A 146 8.11 -0.33 -22.43
N PRO A 147 8.87 -1.00 -21.55
CA PRO A 147 10.14 -1.60 -21.94
C PRO A 147 9.94 -2.63 -23.07
N ASP A 148 10.86 -2.66 -24.03
CA ASP A 148 10.93 -3.77 -24.97
C ASP A 148 11.39 -5.02 -24.19
N CYS A 149 10.48 -5.96 -23.99
CA CYS A 149 10.74 -7.26 -23.36
C CYS A 149 11.24 -8.28 -24.38
#